data_AF-A0A970V749-F1
#
_entry.id   AF-A0A970V749-F1
#
_cell.length_a   1.000
_cell.length_b   1.000
_cell.length_c   1.000
_cell.angle_alpha   90.00
_cell.angle_beta   90.00
_cell.angle_gamma   90.00
#
_symmetry.space_group_name_H-M   'P 1'
#
loop_
_entity.id
_entity.type
_entity.pdbx_description
1 polymer ?
#
loop_
_entity_poly.entity_id
_entity_poly.type
_entity_poly.pdbx_seq_one_letter_code
_entity_poly.pdbx_strand_id
1 'polypeptide(L)'
;MPFWSLGSIGAVVASGYMGGYTDESFRPAQPLTRAEAISALDRALGVLYNQKGTYGPLLTTTTVEGNVTLTTQEITLKNMIITGDLYLSAGIEAGQLSLDNVQVLGTVKIKGGTELYLSPETQLNTVVIDTPVAVRGEGVIQKAYINSSDVTLATQPESIEIAEGVTDLLIEEEEPEASEEPGDEASEVEEEAKNSFASGYPRVSGIQTDRLDLVSPIRADKIYTLSQDIIIKWQQKKRFAGLYLWNCLTGGEGSL
;
A
#
# COMPACT_ATOMS: atom_id res chain seq x y z
N MET A 1 -17.76 0.79 -41.96
CA MET A 1 -17.64 0.02 -40.71
C MET A 1 -19.05 -0.40 -40.30
N PRO A 2 -19.30 -1.68 -39.98
CA PRO A 2 -20.62 -2.12 -39.54
C PRO A 2 -21.00 -1.55 -38.16
N PHE A 3 -22.29 -1.35 -37.91
CA PHE A 3 -22.79 -0.74 -36.66
C PHE A 3 -22.43 -1.56 -35.42
N TRP A 4 -22.48 -2.90 -35.54
CA TRP A 4 -22.15 -3.80 -34.44
C TRP A 4 -20.71 -3.65 -33.92
N SER A 5 -19.77 -3.21 -34.76
CA SER A 5 -18.35 -3.07 -34.38
C SER A 5 -17.99 -1.67 -33.85
N LEU A 6 -18.84 -0.68 -34.12
CA LEU A 6 -18.53 0.73 -33.85
C LEU A 6 -18.28 0.99 -32.35
N GLY A 7 -19.14 0.44 -31.49
CA GLY A 7 -19.01 0.61 -30.03
C GLY A 7 -17.75 -0.06 -29.48
N SER A 8 -17.49 -1.31 -29.87
CA SER A 8 -16.31 -2.05 -29.41
C SER A 8 -15.00 -1.39 -29.87
N ILE A 9 -14.94 -0.92 -31.12
CA ILE A 9 -13.76 -0.23 -31.64
C ILE A 9 -13.56 1.10 -30.91
N GLY A 10 -14.63 1.87 -30.69
CA GLY A 10 -14.58 3.12 -29.93
C GLY A 10 -14.04 2.91 -28.52
N ALA A 11 -14.48 1.85 -27.83
CA ALA A 11 -13.98 1.49 -26.51
C ALA A 11 -12.49 1.15 -26.53
N VAL A 12 -12.01 0.32 -27.46
CA VAL A 12 -10.60 -0.10 -27.50
C VAL A 12 -9.67 1.06 -27.86
N VAL A 13 -10.12 2.00 -28.70
CA VAL A 13 -9.39 3.24 -29.00
C VAL A 13 -9.38 4.17 -27.79
N ALA A 14 -10.51 4.34 -27.10
CA ALA A 14 -10.60 5.15 -25.89
C ALA A 14 -9.74 4.61 -24.74
N SER A 15 -9.63 3.28 -24.61
CA SER A 15 -8.73 2.62 -23.66
C SER A 15 -7.24 2.67 -24.08
N GLY A 16 -6.92 3.20 -25.26
CA GLY A 16 -5.55 3.36 -25.74
C GLY A 16 -4.86 2.05 -26.17
N TYR A 17 -5.58 0.92 -26.26
CA TYR A 17 -4.97 -0.35 -26.66
C TYR A 17 -4.71 -0.40 -28.17
N MET A 18 -5.62 0.16 -28.97
CA MET A 18 -5.44 0.34 -30.41
C MET A 18 -5.44 1.82 -30.78
N GLY A 19 -4.49 2.22 -31.63
CA GLY A 19 -4.43 3.56 -32.18
C GLY A 19 -5.00 3.61 -33.61
N GLY A 20 -5.39 4.81 -34.04
CA GLY A 20 -5.54 5.11 -35.46
C GLY A 20 -4.19 5.20 -36.16
N TYR A 21 -4.22 5.34 -37.48
CA TYR A 21 -3.04 5.68 -38.27
C TYR A 21 -2.64 7.15 -38.04
N THR A 22 -1.48 7.55 -38.57
CA THR A 22 -0.98 8.93 -38.45
C THR A 22 -1.86 9.97 -39.11
N ASP A 23 -2.82 9.56 -39.94
CA ASP A 23 -3.85 10.38 -40.57
C ASP A 23 -5.16 10.45 -39.74
N GLU A 24 -5.12 10.01 -38.47
CA GLU A 24 -6.26 9.90 -37.55
C GLU A 24 -7.37 8.94 -38.05
N SER A 25 -7.11 8.16 -39.10
CA SER A 25 -8.06 7.18 -39.61
C SER A 25 -7.98 5.87 -38.82
N PHE A 26 -9.12 5.19 -38.64
CA PHE A 26 -9.19 3.80 -38.20
C PHE A 26 -9.70 2.96 -39.37
N ARG A 27 -8.92 1.96 -39.82
CA ARG A 27 -9.22 1.18 -41.04
C ARG A 27 -9.66 -0.25 -40.70
N PRO A 28 -10.88 -0.45 -40.19
CA PRO A 28 -11.33 -1.75 -39.65
C PRO A 28 -11.44 -2.87 -40.70
N ALA A 29 -11.50 -2.52 -41.98
CA ALA A 29 -11.56 -3.48 -43.08
C ALA A 29 -10.18 -3.93 -43.56
N GLN A 30 -9.09 -3.27 -43.14
CA GLN A 30 -7.75 -3.71 -43.46
C GLN A 30 -7.33 -4.85 -42.54
N PRO A 31 -6.59 -5.85 -43.06
CA PRO A 31 -6.06 -6.92 -42.22
C PRO A 31 -5.04 -6.35 -41.22
N LEU A 32 -5.19 -6.73 -39.95
CA LEU A 32 -4.26 -6.38 -38.87
C LEU A 32 -2.91 -7.08 -39.07
N THR A 33 -1.81 -6.34 -39.04
CA THR A 33 -0.48 -6.95 -39.10
C THR A 33 -0.12 -7.62 -37.78
N ARG A 34 0.79 -8.60 -37.80
CA ARG A 34 1.26 -9.26 -36.57
C ARG A 34 1.89 -8.26 -35.59
N ALA A 35 2.60 -7.25 -36.09
CA ALA A 35 3.20 -6.21 -35.26
C ALA A 35 2.15 -5.36 -34.55
N GLU A 36 1.12 -4.90 -35.28
CA GLU A 36 0.01 -4.14 -34.68
C GLU A 36 -0.77 -4.98 -33.66
N ALA A 37 -0.99 -6.26 -33.94
CA ALA A 37 -1.63 -7.19 -33.01
C ALA A 37 -0.83 -7.36 -31.71
N ILE A 38 0.51 -7.51 -31.81
CA ILE A 38 1.38 -7.64 -30.64
C ILE A 38 1.41 -6.33 -29.85
N SER A 39 1.52 -5.17 -30.50
CA SER A 39 1.50 -3.88 -29.80
C SER A 39 0.16 -3.62 -29.11
N ALA A 40 -0.96 -4.04 -29.70
CA ALA A 40 -2.25 -3.93 -29.05
C ALA A 40 -2.36 -4.83 -27.82
N LEU A 41 -1.83 -6.07 -27.90
CA LEU A 41 -1.79 -7.00 -26.78
C LEU A 41 -0.91 -6.49 -25.64
N ASP A 42 0.27 -5.96 -25.96
CA ASP A 42 1.23 -5.40 -25.00
C ASP A 42 0.60 -4.24 -24.20
N ARG A 43 -0.07 -3.31 -24.89
CA ARG A 43 -0.81 -2.22 -24.23
C ARG A 43 -1.98 -2.70 -23.39
N ALA A 44 -2.67 -3.75 -23.82
CA ALA A 44 -3.81 -4.30 -23.08
C ALA A 44 -3.36 -4.97 -21.77
N LEU A 45 -2.23 -5.68 -21.77
CA LEU A 45 -1.68 -6.35 -20.59
C LEU A 45 -0.96 -5.38 -19.64
N GLY A 46 -0.24 -4.41 -20.21
CA GLY A 46 0.58 -3.47 -19.46
C GLY A 46 1.72 -4.16 -18.70
N VAL A 47 2.07 -3.64 -17.52
CA VAL A 47 3.19 -4.15 -16.72
C VAL A 47 2.82 -5.49 -16.08
N LEU A 48 3.57 -6.53 -16.39
CA LEU A 48 3.36 -7.88 -15.86
C LEU A 48 4.26 -8.14 -14.64
N TYR A 49 3.65 -8.44 -13.50
CA TYR A 49 4.32 -9.01 -12.34
C TYR A 49 3.94 -10.48 -12.18
N ASN A 50 4.95 -11.34 -12.34
CA ASN A 50 4.80 -12.81 -12.36
C ASN A 50 5.77 -13.52 -11.42
N GLN A 51 6.34 -12.79 -10.47
CA GLN A 51 7.23 -13.33 -9.46
C GLN A 51 6.83 -12.75 -8.11
N LYS A 52 7.02 -13.56 -7.07
CA LYS A 52 6.81 -13.14 -5.69
C LYS A 52 7.78 -12.02 -5.34
N GLY A 53 7.32 -11.04 -4.57
CA GLY A 53 8.18 -9.94 -4.14
C GLY A 53 7.44 -8.63 -3.92
N THR A 54 8.23 -7.63 -3.53
CA THR A 54 7.76 -6.25 -3.37
C THR A 54 8.18 -5.43 -4.58
N TYR A 55 7.20 -4.81 -5.23
CA TYR A 55 7.43 -3.90 -6.34
C TYR A 55 7.07 -2.49 -5.92
N GLY A 56 7.88 -1.54 -6.35
CA GLY A 56 7.70 -0.14 -6.06
C GLY A 56 8.91 0.49 -5.36
N PRO A 57 9.01 1.82 -5.43
CA PRO A 57 10.04 2.60 -4.75
C PRO A 57 9.89 2.54 -3.21
N LEU A 58 11.01 2.70 -2.50
CA LEU A 58 11.04 2.62 -1.03
C LEU A 58 10.52 3.88 -0.33
N LEU A 59 10.72 5.06 -0.93
CA LEU A 59 10.54 6.35 -0.23
C LEU A 59 9.66 7.37 -0.96
N THR A 60 9.41 7.18 -2.25
CA THR A 60 8.72 8.16 -3.10
C THR A 60 7.61 7.48 -3.86
N THR A 61 6.53 8.16 -4.23
CA THR A 61 5.49 7.56 -5.07
C THR A 61 5.87 7.63 -6.54
N THR A 62 5.74 6.53 -7.30
CA THR A 62 5.99 6.50 -8.76
C THR A 62 4.69 6.27 -9.52
N THR A 63 4.50 7.00 -10.62
CA THR A 63 3.37 6.78 -11.53
C THR A 63 3.71 5.70 -12.55
N VAL A 64 2.87 4.66 -12.63
CA VAL A 64 2.91 3.63 -13.67
C VAL A 64 1.85 3.98 -14.71
N GLU A 65 2.30 4.28 -15.92
CA GLU A 65 1.41 4.57 -17.04
C GLU A 65 0.83 3.28 -17.62
N GLY A 66 -0.50 3.22 -17.72
CA GLY A 66 -1.22 2.10 -18.31
C GLY A 66 -1.62 1.02 -17.30
N ASN A 67 -1.86 -0.18 -17.81
CA ASN A 67 -2.38 -1.29 -17.03
C ASN A 67 -1.28 -2.02 -16.25
N VAL A 68 -1.67 -2.72 -15.19
CA VAL A 68 -0.80 -3.63 -14.43
C VAL A 68 -1.49 -4.98 -14.32
N THR A 69 -0.76 -6.07 -14.55
CA THR A 69 -1.26 -7.44 -14.43
C THR A 69 -0.44 -8.24 -13.42
N LEU A 70 -1.13 -8.81 -12.43
CA LEU A 70 -0.60 -9.72 -11.42
C LEU A 70 -0.98 -11.16 -11.79
N THR A 71 0.02 -12.03 -11.84
CA THR A 71 -0.19 -13.45 -12.20
C THR A 71 0.22 -14.43 -11.11
N THR A 72 0.93 -13.96 -10.09
CA THR A 72 1.41 -14.79 -8.98
C THR A 72 1.01 -14.20 -7.64
N GLN A 73 0.90 -15.05 -6.61
CA GLN A 73 0.67 -14.65 -5.22
C GLN A 73 1.90 -13.97 -4.59
N GLU A 74 1.74 -13.51 -3.34
CA GLU A 74 2.81 -12.92 -2.52
C GLU A 74 3.49 -11.72 -3.20
N ILE A 75 2.69 -10.97 -3.95
CA ILE A 75 3.09 -9.70 -4.54
C ILE A 75 2.63 -8.57 -3.62
N THR A 76 3.56 -7.68 -3.29
CA THR A 76 3.25 -6.42 -2.63
C THR A 76 3.57 -5.26 -3.57
N LEU A 77 2.56 -4.47 -3.94
CA LEU A 77 2.76 -3.21 -4.67
C LEU A 77 2.89 -2.07 -3.66
N LYS A 78 3.94 -1.25 -3.78
CA LYS A 78 4.24 -0.14 -2.86
C LYS A 78 4.38 1.20 -3.54
N ASN A 79 3.83 2.26 -2.94
CA ASN A 79 4.08 3.65 -3.31
C ASN A 79 3.91 3.89 -4.83
N MET A 80 2.78 3.45 -5.40
CA MET A 80 2.54 3.52 -6.84
C MET A 80 1.19 4.12 -7.18
N ILE A 81 1.15 4.92 -8.24
CA ILE A 81 -0.09 5.43 -8.84
C ILE A 81 -0.24 4.76 -10.21
N ILE A 82 -1.26 3.93 -10.36
CA ILE A 82 -1.58 3.22 -11.60
C ILE A 82 -2.64 4.01 -12.34
N THR A 83 -2.31 4.53 -13.52
CA THR A 83 -3.24 5.35 -14.31
C THR A 83 -4.29 4.53 -15.04
N GLY A 84 -3.99 3.26 -15.34
CA GLY A 84 -4.90 2.33 -16.01
C GLY A 84 -5.55 1.32 -15.04
N ASP A 85 -5.86 0.15 -15.58
CA ASP A 85 -6.52 -0.93 -14.87
C ASP A 85 -5.50 -1.85 -14.16
N LEU A 86 -5.89 -2.42 -13.01
CA LEU A 86 -5.13 -3.45 -12.30
C LEU A 86 -5.84 -4.80 -12.45
N TYR A 87 -5.16 -5.79 -13.01
CA TYR A 87 -5.69 -7.13 -13.24
C TYR A 87 -5.07 -8.14 -12.27
N LEU A 88 -5.89 -8.84 -11.51
CA LEU A 88 -5.49 -10.02 -10.74
C LEU A 88 -5.98 -11.24 -11.52
N SER A 89 -5.05 -11.95 -12.16
CA SER A 89 -5.40 -13.07 -13.03
C SER A 89 -5.89 -14.28 -12.24
N ALA A 90 -6.70 -15.14 -12.87
CA ALA A 90 -7.18 -16.38 -12.28
C ALA A 90 -6.08 -17.41 -11.96
N GLY A 91 -4.87 -17.23 -12.51
CA GLY A 91 -3.73 -18.12 -12.25
C GLY A 91 -3.07 -17.94 -10.89
N ILE A 92 -3.56 -17.00 -10.08
CA ILE A 92 -3.07 -16.78 -8.72
C ILE A 92 -3.68 -17.88 -7.84
N GLU A 93 -2.81 -18.79 -7.37
CA GLU A 93 -3.16 -19.84 -6.42
C GLU A 93 -3.61 -19.26 -5.07
N ALA A 94 -3.92 -20.14 -4.11
CA ALA A 94 -4.28 -19.71 -2.77
C ALA A 94 -3.13 -18.95 -2.11
N GLY A 95 -3.35 -17.66 -1.85
CA GLY A 95 -2.33 -16.78 -1.29
C GLY A 95 -2.81 -15.34 -1.12
N GLN A 96 -1.87 -14.53 -0.63
CA GLN A 96 -2.08 -13.13 -0.26
C GLN A 96 -1.49 -12.19 -1.31
N LEU A 97 -2.18 -11.09 -1.57
CA LEU A 97 -1.70 -9.93 -2.32
C LEU A 97 -1.85 -8.69 -1.46
N SER A 98 -0.88 -7.78 -1.54
CA SER A 98 -0.89 -6.57 -0.71
C SER A 98 -0.69 -5.32 -1.56
N LEU A 99 -1.55 -4.33 -1.35
CA LEU A 99 -1.45 -3.00 -1.92
C LEU A 99 -1.14 -2.03 -0.78
N ASP A 100 0.03 -1.40 -0.84
CA ASP A 100 0.53 -0.52 0.22
C ASP A 100 0.85 0.87 -0.34
N ASN A 101 0.04 1.87 0.01
CA ASN A 101 0.10 3.21 -0.58
C ASN A 101 0.03 3.15 -2.11
N VAL A 102 -1.01 2.45 -2.61
CA VAL A 102 -1.27 2.31 -4.04
C VAL A 102 -2.55 3.04 -4.41
N GLN A 103 -2.51 3.80 -5.50
CA GLN A 103 -3.70 4.46 -6.05
C GLN A 103 -3.98 3.90 -7.44
N VAL A 104 -5.19 3.37 -7.64
CA VAL A 104 -5.62 2.86 -8.96
C VAL A 104 -6.72 3.78 -9.49
N LEU A 105 -6.40 4.52 -10.55
CA LEU A 105 -7.33 5.46 -11.18
C LEU A 105 -8.36 4.75 -12.08
N GLY A 106 -7.96 3.62 -12.67
CA GLY A 106 -8.84 2.78 -13.47
C GLY A 106 -9.62 1.77 -12.65
N THR A 107 -9.84 0.60 -13.26
CA THR A 107 -10.59 -0.50 -12.64
C THR A 107 -9.66 -1.60 -12.13
N VAL A 108 -9.86 -2.04 -10.90
CA VAL A 108 -9.26 -3.24 -10.32
C VAL A 108 -10.15 -4.42 -10.64
N LYS A 109 -9.66 -5.41 -11.37
CA LYS A 109 -10.41 -6.62 -11.74
C LYS A 109 -9.82 -7.81 -11.01
N ILE A 110 -10.59 -8.37 -10.08
CA ILE A 110 -10.21 -9.51 -9.26
C ILE A 110 -10.82 -10.76 -9.88
N LYS A 111 -9.95 -11.59 -10.48
CA LYS A 111 -10.33 -12.87 -11.08
C LYS A 111 -9.62 -14.08 -10.45
N GLY A 112 -8.75 -13.84 -9.48
CA GLY A 112 -7.98 -14.87 -8.80
C GLY A 112 -7.26 -14.34 -7.56
N GLY A 113 -6.74 -15.25 -6.76
CA GLY A 113 -6.22 -14.98 -5.41
C GLY A 113 -7.27 -15.21 -4.33
N THR A 114 -6.81 -15.37 -3.07
CA THR A 114 -7.68 -15.66 -1.92
C THR A 114 -7.85 -14.44 -1.03
N GLU A 115 -6.77 -13.72 -0.76
CA GLU A 115 -6.82 -12.56 0.13
C GLU A 115 -6.11 -11.36 -0.51
N LEU A 116 -6.77 -10.20 -0.46
CA LEU A 116 -6.25 -8.91 -0.89
C LEU A 116 -6.19 -7.98 0.32
N TYR A 117 -5.01 -7.47 0.64
CA TYR A 117 -4.81 -6.52 1.74
C TYR A 117 -4.61 -5.13 1.18
N LEU A 118 -5.36 -4.17 1.72
CA LEU A 118 -5.29 -2.76 1.38
C LEU A 118 -4.77 -1.98 2.58
N SER A 119 -3.64 -1.27 2.42
CA SER A 119 -3.18 -0.35 3.46
C SER A 119 -4.07 0.91 3.54
N PRO A 120 -4.07 1.65 4.66
CA PRO A 120 -4.96 2.80 4.85
C PRO A 120 -4.79 3.92 3.81
N GLU A 121 -3.60 4.04 3.20
CA GLU A 121 -3.32 5.05 2.16
C GLU A 121 -3.76 4.60 0.76
N THR A 122 -4.18 3.34 0.60
CA THR A 122 -4.55 2.77 -0.68
C THR A 122 -5.94 3.24 -1.12
N GLN A 123 -6.05 3.68 -2.38
CA GLN A 123 -7.30 4.20 -2.96
C GLN A 123 -7.62 3.51 -4.27
N LEU A 124 -8.80 2.90 -4.34
CA LEU A 124 -9.28 2.19 -5.52
C LEU A 124 -10.53 2.90 -6.06
N ASN A 125 -10.49 3.33 -7.32
CA ASN A 125 -11.63 3.99 -7.96
C ASN A 125 -12.78 3.00 -8.20
N THR A 126 -12.54 1.98 -9.01
CA THR A 126 -13.55 0.93 -9.26
C THR A 126 -12.95 -0.44 -9.03
N VAL A 127 -13.65 -1.30 -8.30
CA VAL A 127 -13.28 -2.69 -8.05
C VAL A 127 -14.37 -3.59 -8.63
N VAL A 128 -13.96 -4.58 -9.41
CA VAL A 128 -14.83 -5.62 -9.98
C VAL A 128 -14.35 -6.97 -9.45
N ILE A 129 -15.23 -7.67 -8.75
CA ILE A 129 -14.92 -8.93 -8.08
C ILE A 129 -15.69 -10.06 -8.77
N ASP A 130 -14.98 -10.87 -9.54
CA ASP A 130 -15.53 -11.99 -10.31
C ASP A 130 -15.30 -13.36 -9.64
N THR A 131 -14.56 -13.40 -8.52
CA THR A 131 -14.23 -14.63 -7.78
C THR A 131 -14.37 -14.45 -6.27
N PRO A 132 -14.56 -15.54 -5.50
CA PRO A 132 -14.52 -15.51 -4.04
C PRO A 132 -13.19 -14.92 -3.57
N VAL A 133 -13.23 -13.90 -2.72
CA VAL A 133 -12.05 -13.20 -2.23
C VAL A 133 -12.36 -12.50 -0.92
N ALA A 134 -11.37 -12.47 -0.03
CA ALA A 134 -11.39 -11.62 1.17
C ALA A 134 -10.57 -10.36 0.93
N VAL A 135 -11.22 -9.20 0.88
CA VAL A 135 -10.55 -7.89 0.85
C VAL A 135 -10.44 -7.36 2.27
N ARG A 136 -9.23 -7.28 2.79
CA ARG A 136 -8.91 -6.89 4.17
C ARG A 136 -8.21 -5.54 4.24
N GLY A 137 -8.24 -4.92 5.42
CA GLY A 137 -7.57 -3.66 5.72
C GLY A 137 -8.43 -2.42 5.49
N GLU A 138 -7.81 -1.26 5.64
CA GLU A 138 -8.49 0.05 5.78
C GLU A 138 -8.49 0.89 4.49
N GLY A 139 -8.13 0.30 3.36
CA GLY A 139 -8.10 1.01 2.08
C GLY A 139 -9.48 1.58 1.70
N VAL A 140 -9.49 2.62 0.86
CA VAL A 140 -10.71 3.27 0.39
C VAL A 140 -11.10 2.72 -0.97
N ILE A 141 -12.34 2.28 -1.10
CA ILE A 141 -12.94 1.82 -2.37
C ILE A 141 -14.10 2.76 -2.71
N GLN A 142 -14.05 3.44 -3.86
CA GLN A 142 -15.16 4.32 -4.27
C GLN A 142 -16.32 3.47 -4.80
N LYS A 143 -16.08 2.64 -5.81
CA LYS A 143 -17.12 1.80 -6.40
C LYS A 143 -16.75 0.33 -6.41
N ALA A 144 -17.64 -0.54 -5.96
CA ALA A 144 -17.48 -1.99 -5.98
C ALA A 144 -18.60 -2.65 -6.79
N TYR A 145 -18.22 -3.53 -7.71
CA TYR A 145 -19.11 -4.40 -8.46
C TYR A 145 -18.82 -5.85 -8.05
N ILE A 146 -19.82 -6.53 -7.51
CA ILE A 146 -19.64 -7.89 -7.00
C ILE A 146 -20.44 -8.87 -7.83
N ASN A 147 -19.72 -9.75 -8.53
CA ASN A 147 -20.27 -10.74 -9.46
C ASN A 147 -20.10 -12.19 -8.94
N SER A 148 -19.49 -12.38 -7.77
CA SER A 148 -19.27 -13.69 -7.14
C SER A 148 -19.85 -13.72 -5.74
N SER A 149 -20.35 -14.89 -5.34
CA SER A 149 -20.63 -15.23 -3.94
C SER A 149 -19.33 -15.39 -3.13
N ASP A 150 -19.45 -15.43 -1.81
CA ASP A 150 -18.35 -15.62 -0.85
C ASP A 150 -17.30 -14.50 -0.92
N VAL A 151 -17.77 -13.26 -0.96
CA VAL A 151 -16.90 -12.07 -0.94
C VAL A 151 -16.99 -11.43 0.43
N THR A 152 -15.83 -11.26 1.05
CA THR A 152 -15.71 -10.52 2.31
C THR A 152 -14.98 -9.20 2.09
N LEU A 153 -15.52 -8.11 2.63
CA LEU A 153 -14.94 -6.77 2.53
C LEU A 153 -14.78 -6.20 3.94
N ALA A 154 -13.55 -5.88 4.34
CA ALA A 154 -13.27 -5.22 5.62
C ALA A 154 -13.59 -3.71 5.60
N THR A 155 -13.59 -3.11 4.41
CA THR A 155 -13.87 -1.69 4.19
C THR A 155 -15.21 -1.52 3.46
N GLN A 156 -16.01 -0.54 3.87
CA GLN A 156 -17.28 -0.24 3.21
C GLN A 156 -17.04 0.65 1.98
N PRO A 157 -17.37 0.19 0.76
CA PRO A 157 -17.25 1.01 -0.44
C PRO A 157 -18.32 2.12 -0.45
N GLU A 158 -18.02 3.26 -1.11
CA GLU A 158 -18.97 4.38 -1.24
C GLU A 158 -20.20 4.01 -2.09
N SER A 159 -20.02 3.16 -3.10
CA SER A 159 -21.08 2.60 -3.93
C SER A 159 -20.85 1.12 -4.19
N ILE A 160 -21.90 0.31 -3.99
CA ILE A 160 -21.87 -1.14 -4.22
C ILE A 160 -22.98 -1.55 -5.19
N GLU A 161 -22.60 -2.30 -6.23
CA GLU A 161 -23.51 -2.92 -7.19
C GLU A 161 -23.29 -4.42 -7.18
N ILE A 162 -24.35 -5.19 -6.96
CA ILE A 162 -24.28 -6.64 -6.79
C ILE A 162 -25.03 -7.29 -7.96
N ALA A 163 -24.40 -8.27 -8.59
CA ALA A 163 -25.03 -9.03 -9.67
C ALA A 163 -26.18 -9.91 -9.16
N GLU A 164 -27.15 -10.21 -10.04
CA GLU A 164 -28.27 -11.09 -9.70
C GLU A 164 -27.78 -12.50 -9.32
N GLY A 165 -28.25 -13.00 -8.18
CA GLY A 165 -27.93 -14.37 -7.72
C GLY A 165 -26.70 -14.50 -6.83
N VAL A 166 -26.01 -13.39 -6.49
CA VAL A 166 -24.94 -13.39 -5.50
C VAL A 166 -25.54 -13.61 -4.11
N THR A 167 -25.06 -14.64 -3.43
CA THR A 167 -25.35 -14.94 -2.02
C THR A 167 -24.08 -14.72 -1.21
N ASP A 168 -24.21 -14.36 0.06
CA ASP A 168 -23.08 -14.31 1.01
C ASP A 168 -22.05 -13.20 0.72
N LEU A 169 -22.50 -11.96 0.93
CA LEU A 169 -21.62 -10.80 1.08
C LEU A 169 -21.48 -10.48 2.55
N LEU A 170 -20.24 -10.56 3.06
CA LEU A 170 -19.92 -10.20 4.43
C LEU A 170 -19.10 -8.93 4.41
N ILE A 171 -19.68 -7.84 4.88
CA ILE A 171 -18.92 -6.61 5.17
C ILE A 171 -18.55 -6.72 6.64
N GLU A 172 -17.31 -7.14 6.90
CA GLU A 172 -16.75 -7.22 8.25
C GLU A 172 -16.30 -5.80 8.60
N GLU A 173 -17.13 -5.03 9.31
CA GLU A 173 -16.59 -3.88 10.03
C GLU A 173 -15.62 -4.44 11.07
N GLU A 174 -14.33 -4.23 10.86
CA GLU A 174 -13.32 -4.49 11.88
C GLU A 174 -13.65 -3.55 13.05
N GLU A 175 -14.35 -4.07 14.07
CA GLU A 175 -14.49 -3.36 15.34
C GLU A 175 -13.07 -2.96 15.76
N PRO A 176 -12.81 -1.68 16.03
CA PRO A 176 -11.48 -1.27 16.44
C PRO A 176 -11.15 -2.09 17.69
N GLU A 177 -10.13 -2.94 17.58
CA GLU A 177 -9.53 -3.65 18.72
C GLU A 177 -9.46 -2.63 19.85
N ALA A 178 -10.30 -2.85 20.86
CA ALA A 178 -10.40 -1.96 22.01
C ALA A 178 -8.98 -1.81 22.52
N SER A 179 -8.44 -0.61 22.38
CA SER A 179 -7.09 -0.29 22.80
C SER A 179 -6.91 -0.86 24.20
N GLU A 180 -6.10 -1.91 24.34
CA GLU A 180 -5.65 -2.34 25.66
C GLU A 180 -4.99 -1.12 26.26
N GLU A 181 -5.68 -0.46 27.21
CA GLU A 181 -5.07 0.59 28.00
C GLU A 181 -3.79 -0.01 28.56
N PRO A 182 -2.62 0.63 28.37
CA PRO A 182 -1.43 0.19 29.06
C PRO A 182 -1.74 0.29 30.55
N GLY A 183 -1.93 -0.86 31.18
CA GLY A 183 -2.15 -0.97 32.61
C GLY A 183 -1.10 -0.13 33.32
N ASP A 184 -1.57 0.68 34.28
CA ASP A 184 -0.77 1.51 35.16
C ASP A 184 0.36 0.71 35.83
N GLU A 185 1.50 0.59 35.16
CA GLU A 185 2.80 0.22 35.75
C GLU A 185 3.85 1.25 35.32
N ALA A 186 3.53 2.53 35.52
CA ALA A 186 4.48 3.63 35.40
C ALA A 186 4.49 4.46 36.67
N SER A 187 4.71 3.82 37.83
CA SER A 187 5.00 4.53 39.07
C SER A 187 5.85 3.71 40.05
N GLU A 188 6.98 3.15 39.63
CA GLU A 188 8.01 2.71 40.60
C GLU A 188 9.41 2.49 39.99
N VAL A 189 9.92 3.41 39.16
CA VAL A 189 11.36 3.42 38.80
C VAL A 189 11.88 4.85 38.67
N GLU A 190 11.74 5.65 39.73
CA GLU A 190 12.42 6.96 39.76
C GLU A 190 12.87 7.35 41.18
N GLU A 191 13.44 6.42 41.95
CA GLU A 191 14.11 6.79 43.21
C GLU A 191 15.32 5.93 43.63
N GLU A 192 16.03 5.27 42.71
CA GLU A 192 17.31 4.58 43.04
C GLU A 192 18.55 5.10 42.29
N ALA A 193 18.41 6.14 41.44
CA ALA A 193 19.55 6.67 40.67
C ALA A 193 20.32 7.82 41.37
N LYS A 194 19.97 8.20 42.60
CA LYS A 194 20.59 9.37 43.28
C LYS A 194 21.56 9.03 44.41
N ASN A 195 21.75 7.76 44.80
CA ASN A 195 22.52 7.45 46.02
C ASN A 195 23.81 6.62 45.85
N SER A 196 24.38 6.51 44.64
CA SER A 196 25.69 5.85 44.46
C SER A 196 26.73 6.68 43.70
N PHE A 197 26.57 8.01 43.65
CA PHE A 197 27.54 8.93 43.03
C PHE A 197 28.35 9.74 44.05
N ALA A 198 28.68 9.14 45.20
CA ALA A 198 29.61 9.72 46.16
C ALA A 198 30.34 8.63 46.96
N SER A 199 31.51 8.20 46.47
CA SER A 199 32.72 7.96 47.28
C SER A 199 33.74 7.10 46.52
N GLY A 200 34.93 7.65 46.29
CA GLY A 200 36.18 6.87 46.14
C GLY A 200 36.53 6.38 44.74
N TYR A 201 37.44 7.08 44.06
CA TYR A 201 38.24 6.49 42.97
C TYR A 201 39.30 5.56 43.59
N PRO A 202 39.32 4.25 43.31
CA PRO A 202 40.51 3.45 43.59
C PRO A 202 41.60 3.78 42.56
N ARG A 203 42.78 4.18 43.05
CA ARG A 203 44.00 4.26 42.23
C ARG A 203 44.43 2.84 41.84
N VAL A 204 44.32 2.49 40.56
CA VAL A 204 44.99 1.30 40.03
C VAL A 204 46.40 1.69 39.59
N SER A 205 47.38 1.35 40.43
CA SER A 205 48.80 1.37 40.08
C SER A 205 49.20 0.03 39.46
N GLY A 206 49.75 0.08 38.24
CA GLY A 206 50.51 -1.02 37.66
C GLY A 206 49.73 -1.92 36.71
N ILE A 207 49.64 -1.52 35.43
CA ILE A 207 49.55 -2.46 34.31
C ILE A 207 50.52 -1.96 33.24
N GLN A 208 51.50 -2.82 32.92
CA GLN A 208 52.52 -2.62 31.89
C GLN A 208 51.85 -2.34 30.53
N THR A 209 52.26 -1.27 29.87
CA THR A 209 51.96 -1.04 28.45
C THR A 209 52.79 -2.00 27.62
N ASP A 210 52.17 -3.01 27.03
CA ASP A 210 52.74 -3.67 25.86
C ASP A 210 51.65 -4.06 24.86
N ARG A 211 51.88 -3.58 23.64
CA ARG A 211 51.41 -4.10 22.35
C ARG A 211 50.11 -3.53 21.78
N LEU A 212 50.32 -2.63 20.82
CA LEU A 212 49.36 -1.97 19.96
C LEU A 212 49.16 -2.80 18.68
N ASP A 213 48.25 -3.77 18.68
CA ASP A 213 47.90 -4.51 17.47
C ASP A 213 46.45 -4.17 17.08
N LEU A 214 46.27 -3.08 16.32
CA LEU A 214 45.11 -2.87 15.47
C LEU A 214 45.26 -3.74 14.22
N VAL A 215 44.20 -4.48 13.82
CA VAL A 215 43.59 -4.51 12.46
C VAL A 215 42.57 -5.68 12.34
N SER A 216 41.27 -5.29 12.36
CA SER A 216 40.05 -5.79 11.67
C SER A 216 39.54 -7.25 11.75
N PRO A 217 38.24 -7.52 11.43
CA PRO A 217 37.00 -6.89 11.89
C PRO A 217 36.05 -7.91 12.57
N ILE A 218 35.38 -7.52 13.66
CA ILE A 218 34.31 -8.31 14.27
C ILE A 218 33.04 -8.19 13.40
N ARG A 219 32.36 -9.33 13.23
CA ARG A 219 31.19 -9.56 12.38
C ARG A 219 30.05 -8.56 12.62
N ALA A 220 29.41 -8.17 11.52
CA ALA A 220 28.29 -7.24 11.44
C ALA A 220 26.94 -7.99 11.52
N ASP A 221 26.65 -8.59 12.67
CA ASP A 221 25.41 -9.34 12.93
C ASP A 221 24.62 -8.84 14.15
N LYS A 222 24.97 -7.67 14.73
CA LYS A 222 24.20 -7.04 15.83
C LYS A 222 24.21 -5.50 15.81
N ILE A 223 23.98 -4.90 14.65
CA ILE A 223 23.68 -3.47 14.55
C ILE A 223 22.42 -3.37 13.69
N TYR A 224 21.46 -2.52 14.06
CA TYR A 224 20.13 -2.33 13.47
C TYR A 224 18.97 -3.17 14.03
N THR A 225 18.95 -3.35 15.36
CA THR A 225 17.68 -3.43 16.11
C THR A 225 17.86 -2.47 17.30
N LEU A 226 16.99 -1.48 17.47
CA LEU A 226 17.04 -0.33 18.42
C LEU A 226 17.35 1.05 17.81
N SER A 227 16.80 1.39 16.64
CA SER A 227 16.88 2.78 16.13
C SER A 227 15.58 3.39 15.58
N GLN A 228 14.47 2.64 15.44
CA GLN A 228 13.23 3.23 14.90
C GLN A 228 12.14 3.50 15.95
N ASP A 229 12.13 2.78 17.07
CA ASP A 229 11.15 3.03 18.14
C ASP A 229 11.36 4.36 18.86
N ILE A 230 12.61 4.83 18.95
CA ILE A 230 12.95 6.10 19.61
C ILE A 230 12.56 7.31 18.74
N ILE A 231 12.64 7.20 17.41
CA ILE A 231 12.30 8.29 16.48
C ILE A 231 10.78 8.47 16.38
N ILE A 232 10.01 7.36 16.37
CA ILE A 232 8.54 7.40 16.33
C ILE A 232 7.97 7.96 17.65
N LYS A 233 8.51 7.52 18.81
CA LYS A 233 8.09 8.05 20.13
C LYS A 233 8.38 9.55 20.30
N TRP A 234 9.39 10.09 19.63
CA TRP A 234 9.70 11.53 19.68
C TRP A 234 8.79 12.38 18.77
N GLN A 235 8.29 11.84 17.66
CA GLN A 235 7.40 12.54 16.72
C GLN A 235 5.96 12.70 17.24
N GLN A 236 5.40 11.73 17.98
CA GLN A 236 4.07 11.85 18.59
C GLN A 236 4.02 12.85 19.76
N LYS A 237 5.07 12.90 20.60
CA LYS A 237 5.14 13.81 21.76
C LYS A 237 5.20 15.29 21.36
N LYS A 238 5.65 15.61 20.14
CA LYS A 238 5.67 16.99 19.60
C LYS A 238 4.34 17.49 19.06
N ARG A 239 3.39 16.61 18.68
CA ARG A 239 2.08 17.05 18.14
C ARG A 239 1.06 17.40 19.24
N PHE A 240 1.16 16.81 20.43
CA PHE A 240 0.29 17.16 21.57
C PHE A 240 0.65 18.49 22.27
N ALA A 241 1.91 18.94 22.18
CA ALA A 241 2.33 20.22 22.77
C ALA A 241 1.98 21.45 21.91
N GLY A 242 1.57 21.26 20.65
CA GLY A 242 1.33 22.36 19.70
C GLY A 242 -0.07 22.96 19.70
N LEU A 243 -1.07 22.31 20.31
CA LEU A 243 -2.47 22.79 20.28
C LEU A 243 -2.91 23.60 21.51
N TYR A 244 -2.11 23.64 22.59
CA TYR A 244 -2.45 24.35 23.82
C TYR A 244 -1.85 25.77 23.94
N LEU A 245 -1.06 26.23 22.97
CA LEU A 245 -0.36 27.53 23.04
C LEU A 245 -0.98 28.65 22.16
N TRP A 246 -2.02 28.38 21.38
CA TRP A 246 -2.66 29.44 20.56
C TRP A 246 -3.84 30.13 21.24
N ASN A 247 -4.50 29.49 22.21
CA ASN A 247 -5.71 30.04 22.85
C ASN A 247 -5.44 30.98 24.05
N CYS A 248 -4.17 31.35 24.30
CA CYS A 248 -3.77 32.26 25.39
C CYS A 248 -3.17 33.61 24.92
N LEU A 249 -3.06 33.87 23.60
CA LEU A 249 -2.38 35.07 23.06
C LEU A 249 -3.29 36.05 22.28
N THR A 250 -4.62 35.85 22.30
CA THR A 250 -5.57 36.84 21.74
C THR A 250 -6.74 37.08 22.68
N GLY A 251 -6.49 37.70 23.83
CA GLY A 251 -7.59 38.10 24.72
C GLY A 251 -7.17 38.78 26.00
N GLY A 252 -6.92 40.08 25.94
CA GLY A 252 -7.16 40.96 27.08
C GLY A 252 -6.00 41.86 27.49
N GLU A 253 -5.85 43.01 26.83
CA GLU A 253 -5.44 44.25 27.51
C GLU A 253 -6.20 45.45 26.92
N GLY A 254 -7.03 46.06 27.76
CA GLY A 254 -7.78 47.29 27.51
C GLY A 254 -8.32 47.77 28.87
N SER A 255 -7.46 48.46 29.60
CA SER A 255 -7.72 49.01 30.95
C SER A 255 -8.20 50.46 30.86
N LEU A 256 -9.06 50.82 31.82
CA LEU A 256 -9.55 52.15 32.24
C LEU A 256 -10.65 52.83 31.39
#